data_AF-A0AB39V2X1-F1
#
_entry.id   AF-A0AB39V2X1-F1
#
_cell.length_a   1.000
_cell.length_b   1.000
_cell.length_c   1.000
_cell.angle_alpha   90.00
_cell.angle_beta   90.00
_cell.angle_gamma   90.00
#
_symmetry.space_group_name_H-M   'P 1'
#
loop_
_entity.id
_entity.type
_entity.pdbx_description
1 polymer ?
#
loop_
_entity_poly.entity_id
_entity_poly.type
_entity_poly.pdbx_seq_one_letter_code
_entity_poly.pdbx_strand_id
1 'polypeptide(L)'
;MEENVLVIPSLNPNENFLDLLDNFKSKIAENNIKLSIVVVNDGSLKKFDAIFEKIKEKNIVVLKHAVNLGKGRALKTAFNYILNETKNLKSVVTADSDGQHLIEDIIYCLENSNKNLDTLILGKRDFDKNLKSGKDKIPFKSKFGNKMTRWIFNYLLGLDINDTQTGLRAFSKNQVKDFLEVKGERFEYETNMLIDNKNLGYKFKEVPIHTVYIKNNESSHFNPIRDSIAIYSLFFKYIIVAILSFAIDISLFGIFRIFKFTILNATIIARVLSSILNYTLNRNKVFKSFNKKSLLKYYILVIIQMFVSGYSVKFLHKVIINENVIFLKIIIDLIIFVVNYYIQREWVFERREK
;
A
#
# COMPACT_ATOMS: atom_id res chain seq x y z
N MET A 1 26.69 -19.45 8.46
CA MET A 1 25.31 -19.97 8.34
C MET A 1 24.37 -18.78 8.29
N GLU A 2 23.32 -18.87 7.47
CA GLU A 2 22.36 -17.79 7.23
C GLU A 2 21.37 -17.63 8.40
N GLU A 3 20.92 -16.41 8.64
CA GLU A 3 20.11 -16.02 9.81
C GLU A 3 18.82 -15.31 9.39
N ASN A 4 17.70 -15.69 10.00
CA ASN A 4 16.42 -14.99 9.82
C ASN A 4 16.20 -14.04 11.01
N VAL A 5 15.48 -12.94 10.78
CA VAL A 5 15.17 -11.96 11.85
C VAL A 5 13.68 -11.65 11.92
N LEU A 6 13.10 -11.75 13.12
CA LEU A 6 11.77 -11.29 13.46
C LEU A 6 11.85 -9.87 14.02
N VAL A 7 11.12 -8.94 13.41
CA VAL A 7 11.01 -7.54 13.80
C VAL A 7 9.65 -7.28 14.42
N ILE A 8 9.64 -6.74 15.64
CA ILE A 8 8.42 -6.40 16.37
C ILE A 8 8.47 -4.92 16.80
N PRO A 9 7.83 -4.00 16.05
CA PRO A 9 7.62 -2.64 16.53
C PRO A 9 6.59 -2.63 17.67
N SER A 10 6.87 -1.89 18.74
CA SER A 10 6.01 -1.84 19.92
C SER A 10 5.90 -0.42 20.48
N LEU A 11 4.69 -0.06 20.90
CA LEU A 11 4.36 1.19 21.57
C LEU A 11 3.42 0.87 22.74
N ASN A 12 3.84 1.20 23.96
CA ASN A 12 3.08 1.00 25.19
C ASN A 12 2.54 -0.45 25.39
N PRO A 13 3.40 -1.49 25.30
CA PRO A 13 2.95 -2.88 25.41
C PRO A 13 2.40 -3.21 26.80
N ASN A 14 1.55 -4.23 26.88
CA ASN A 14 1.12 -4.82 28.15
C ASN A 14 2.11 -5.91 28.62
N GLU A 15 1.95 -6.40 29.85
CA GLU A 15 2.81 -7.46 30.41
C GLU A 15 2.73 -8.77 29.60
N ASN A 16 1.59 -9.05 28.95
CA ASN A 16 1.42 -10.22 28.07
C ASN A 16 2.43 -10.25 26.92
N PHE A 17 3.05 -9.11 26.59
CA PHE A 17 4.11 -9.07 25.58
C PHE A 17 5.35 -9.85 26.00
N LEU A 18 5.67 -9.91 27.30
CA LEU A 18 6.77 -10.73 27.81
C LEU A 18 6.47 -12.22 27.64
N ASP A 19 5.25 -12.64 28.00
CA ASP A 19 4.80 -14.03 27.85
C ASP A 19 4.80 -14.46 26.37
N LEU A 20 4.42 -13.55 25.47
CA LEU A 20 4.47 -13.77 24.03
C LEU A 20 5.90 -14.03 23.55
N LEU A 21 6.86 -13.21 23.99
CA LEU A 21 8.26 -13.37 23.62
C LEU A 21 8.87 -14.65 24.21
N ASP A 22 8.48 -15.03 25.42
CA ASP A 22 8.92 -16.29 26.04
C ASP A 22 8.39 -17.50 25.27
N ASN A 23 7.12 -17.49 24.88
CA ASN A 23 6.54 -18.50 24.00
C ASN A 23 7.27 -18.58 22.65
N PHE A 24 7.58 -17.43 22.04
CA PHE A 24 8.33 -17.40 20.78
C PHE A 24 9.72 -18.02 20.94
N LYS A 25 10.46 -17.64 21.98
CA LYS A 25 11.79 -18.19 22.26
C LYS A 25 11.74 -19.71 22.51
N SER A 26 10.76 -20.19 23.27
CA SER A 26 10.59 -21.62 23.55
C SER A 26 10.42 -22.39 22.24
N LYS A 27 9.47 -21.98 21.40
CA LYS A 27 9.21 -22.70 20.14
C LYS A 27 10.35 -22.57 19.12
N ILE A 28 11.05 -21.43 19.09
CA ILE A 28 12.25 -21.28 18.25
C ILE A 28 13.34 -22.28 18.68
N ALA A 29 13.55 -22.44 19.99
CA ALA A 29 14.52 -23.38 20.54
C ALA A 29 14.10 -24.85 20.30
N GLU A 30 12.84 -25.18 20.59
CA GLU A 30 12.27 -26.53 20.39
C GLU A 30 12.39 -27.01 18.95
N ASN A 31 12.17 -26.12 17.98
CA ASN A 31 12.23 -26.45 16.55
C ASN A 31 13.63 -26.22 15.95
N ASN A 32 14.63 -25.86 16.77
CA ASN A 32 16.00 -25.56 16.36
C ASN A 32 16.08 -24.55 15.19
N ILE A 33 15.26 -23.50 15.25
CA ILE A 33 15.12 -22.50 14.18
C ILE A 33 16.13 -21.39 14.41
N LYS A 34 16.88 -21.03 13.37
CA LYS A 34 17.76 -19.85 13.40
C LYS A 34 16.95 -18.58 13.14
N LEU A 35 16.39 -18.04 14.21
CA LEU A 35 15.58 -16.83 14.20
C LEU A 35 15.95 -15.92 15.38
N SER A 36 16.49 -14.75 15.06
CA SER A 36 16.75 -13.70 16.04
C SER A 36 15.54 -12.76 16.15
N ILE A 37 15.34 -12.17 17.33
CA ILE A 37 14.23 -11.24 17.59
C ILE A 37 14.80 -9.84 17.82
N VAL A 38 14.26 -8.86 17.10
CA VAL A 38 14.54 -7.43 17.27
C VAL A 38 13.24 -6.73 17.62
N VAL A 39 13.19 -6.13 18.81
CA VAL A 39 12.08 -5.31 19.27
C VAL A 39 12.44 -3.84 19.12
N VAL A 40 11.49 -3.03 18.67
CA VAL A 40 11.66 -1.57 18.60
C VAL A 40 10.65 -0.89 19.53
N ASN A 41 11.13 -0.27 20.60
CA ASN A 41 10.35 0.63 21.43
C ASN A 41 10.21 1.99 20.73
N ASP A 42 9.07 2.24 20.09
CA ASP A 42 8.78 3.49 19.38
C ASP A 42 8.34 4.61 20.33
N GLY A 43 9.13 4.87 21.38
CA GLY A 43 8.88 5.98 22.31
C GLY A 43 7.71 5.76 23.27
N SER A 44 7.63 4.58 23.88
CA SER A 44 6.64 4.26 24.93
C SER A 44 6.79 5.16 26.16
N LEU A 45 5.69 5.33 26.91
CA LEU A 45 5.69 6.08 28.17
C LEU A 45 6.63 5.44 29.20
N LYS A 46 7.23 6.26 30.08
CA LYS A 46 8.19 5.81 31.12
C LYS A 46 7.71 4.62 31.95
N LYS A 47 6.40 4.53 32.22
CA LYS A 47 5.81 3.40 32.99
C LYS A 47 6.03 2.03 32.35
N PHE A 48 6.34 1.98 31.05
CA PHE A 48 6.61 0.74 30.31
C PHE A 48 8.11 0.43 30.18
N ASP A 49 9.02 1.28 30.68
CA ASP A 49 10.47 1.04 30.56
C ASP A 49 10.89 -0.29 31.19
N ALA A 50 10.27 -0.68 32.31
CA ALA A 50 10.55 -1.95 33.00
C ALA A 50 10.28 -3.18 32.11
N ILE A 51 9.27 -3.13 31.23
CA ILE A 51 9.00 -4.22 30.28
C ILE A 51 10.16 -4.35 29.29
N PHE A 52 10.65 -3.25 28.74
CA PHE A 52 11.74 -3.28 27.76
C PHE A 52 13.09 -3.68 28.37
N GLU A 53 13.36 -3.33 29.64
CA GLU A 53 14.56 -3.84 30.33
C GLU A 53 14.49 -5.36 30.53
N LYS A 54 13.33 -5.90 30.97
CA LYS A 54 13.12 -7.36 31.05
C LYS A 54 13.29 -8.06 29.69
N ILE A 55 12.95 -7.39 28.57
CA ILE A 55 13.18 -7.94 27.22
C ILE A 55 14.68 -8.04 26.92
N LYS A 56 15.48 -7.03 27.29
CA LYS A 56 16.94 -7.08 27.11
C LYS A 56 17.59 -8.18 27.95
N GLU A 57 17.13 -8.39 29.19
CA GLU A 57 17.58 -9.48 30.07
C GLU A 57 17.37 -10.86 29.43
N LYS A 58 16.40 -10.99 28.51
CA LYS A 58 16.14 -12.21 27.73
C LYS A 58 17.05 -12.35 26.50
N ASN A 59 18.13 -11.58 26.38
CA ASN A 59 19.02 -11.53 25.21
C ASN A 59 18.29 -11.20 23.90
N ILE A 60 17.24 -10.38 23.97
CA ILE A 60 16.55 -9.84 22.80
C ILE A 60 17.07 -8.43 22.54
N VAL A 61 17.34 -8.11 21.28
CA VAL A 61 17.76 -6.75 20.90
C VAL A 61 16.57 -5.81 21.05
N VAL A 62 16.76 -4.71 21.80
CA VAL A 62 15.77 -3.65 21.95
C VAL A 62 16.32 -2.32 21.44
N LEU A 63 15.77 -1.83 20.34
CA LEU A 63 16.05 -0.49 19.81
C LEU A 63 15.04 0.49 20.42
N LYS A 64 15.46 1.72 20.74
CA LYS A 64 14.62 2.71 21.43
C LYS A 64 14.59 4.04 20.68
N HIS A 65 13.38 4.57 20.46
CA HIS A 65 13.17 5.96 20.11
C HIS A 65 12.88 6.80 21.37
N ALA A 66 13.33 8.05 21.38
CA ALA A 66 13.06 8.96 22.50
C ALA A 66 11.59 9.42 22.55
N VAL A 67 10.93 9.47 21.39
CA VAL A 67 9.52 9.85 21.22
C VAL A 67 8.88 8.94 20.17
N ASN A 68 7.55 8.91 20.11
CA ASN A 68 6.82 8.16 19.08
C ASN A 68 7.04 8.78 17.70
N LEU A 69 7.75 8.04 16.84
CA LEU A 69 8.04 8.44 15.46
C LEU A 69 7.12 7.75 14.45
N GLY A 70 6.52 6.62 14.82
CA GLY A 70 5.56 5.87 14.04
C GLY A 70 6.05 4.47 13.65
N LYS A 71 5.09 3.56 13.38
CA LYS A 71 5.34 2.16 13.00
C LYS A 71 6.30 2.04 11.81
N GLY A 72 6.12 2.84 10.76
CA GLY A 72 7.02 2.85 9.59
C GLY A 72 8.46 3.23 9.96
N ARG A 73 8.64 4.25 10.81
CA ARG A 73 9.98 4.62 11.30
C ARG A 73 10.58 3.50 12.15
N ALA A 74 9.81 2.88 13.03
CA ALA A 74 10.25 1.76 13.85
C ALA A 74 10.74 0.58 12.99
N LEU A 75 9.98 0.22 11.95
CA LEU A 75 10.40 -0.80 10.99
C LEU A 75 11.70 -0.43 10.28
N LYS A 76 11.84 0.81 9.79
CA LYS A 76 13.07 1.30 9.16
C LYS A 76 14.27 1.28 10.10
N THR A 77 14.08 1.65 11.37
CA THR A 77 15.13 1.59 12.39
C THR A 77 15.61 0.15 12.57
N ALA A 78 14.70 -0.81 12.65
CA ALA A 78 15.06 -2.23 12.70
C ALA A 78 15.77 -2.69 11.42
N PHE A 79 15.27 -2.33 10.23
CA PHE A 79 15.89 -2.74 8.97
C PHE A 79 17.30 -2.19 8.83
N ASN A 80 17.52 -0.93 9.19
CA ASN A 80 18.84 -0.32 9.20
C ASN A 80 19.77 -1.04 10.18
N TYR A 81 19.31 -1.33 11.39
CA TYR A 81 20.10 -2.09 12.36
C TYR A 81 20.48 -3.48 11.82
N ILE A 82 19.50 -4.23 11.30
CA ILE A 82 19.70 -5.59 10.78
C ILE A 82 20.70 -5.61 9.63
N LEU A 83 20.62 -4.64 8.70
CA LEU A 83 21.55 -4.56 7.57
C LEU A 83 22.99 -4.27 7.98
N ASN A 84 23.21 -3.59 9.12
CA ASN A 84 24.54 -3.28 9.62
C ASN A 84 25.10 -4.40 10.52
N GLU A 85 24.27 -5.00 11.38
CA GLU A 85 24.74 -5.93 12.41
C GLU A 85 24.64 -7.41 12.00
N THR A 86 23.71 -7.78 11.12
CA THR A 86 23.48 -9.18 10.72
C THR A 86 24.24 -9.54 9.44
N LYS A 87 25.47 -10.04 9.60
CA LYS A 87 26.38 -10.38 8.48
C LYS A 87 25.76 -11.32 7.44
N ASN A 88 25.08 -12.38 7.88
CA ASN A 88 24.51 -13.42 7.01
C ASN A 88 22.98 -13.41 6.99
N LEU A 89 22.37 -12.23 6.92
CA LEU A 89 20.91 -12.10 6.84
C LEU A 89 20.33 -12.87 5.64
N LYS A 90 19.31 -13.68 5.89
CA LYS A 90 18.57 -14.43 4.87
C LYS A 90 17.27 -13.73 4.51
N SER A 91 16.41 -13.60 5.50
CA SER A 91 15.09 -12.99 5.38
C SER A 91 14.70 -12.30 6.69
N VAL A 92 13.79 -11.35 6.55
CA VAL A 92 13.17 -10.63 7.67
C VAL A 92 11.69 -10.93 7.64
N VAL A 93 11.10 -11.10 8.83
CA VAL A 93 9.65 -11.13 9.03
C VAL A 93 9.26 -10.04 10.02
N THR A 94 8.20 -9.31 9.74
CA THR A 94 7.62 -8.33 10.67
C THR A 94 6.39 -8.94 11.33
N ALA A 95 6.16 -8.65 12.60
CA ALA A 95 4.92 -9.02 13.30
C ALA A 95 4.48 -7.90 14.26
N ASP A 96 3.18 -7.75 14.45
CA ASP A 96 2.63 -6.84 15.44
C ASP A 96 2.86 -7.35 16.88
N SER A 97 3.01 -6.43 17.84
CA SER A 97 3.31 -6.74 19.25
C SER A 97 2.08 -7.15 20.08
N ASP A 98 0.91 -7.31 19.47
CA ASP A 98 -0.36 -7.54 20.15
C ASP A 98 -0.68 -9.02 20.41
N GLY A 99 0.14 -9.93 19.86
CA GLY A 99 -0.03 -11.39 20.00
C GLY A 99 -0.99 -12.02 19.00
N GLN A 100 -1.43 -11.29 17.97
CA GLN A 100 -2.32 -11.85 16.93
C GLN A 100 -1.63 -12.83 15.98
N HIS A 101 -0.30 -12.79 15.93
CA HIS A 101 0.50 -13.67 15.07
C HIS A 101 1.10 -14.81 15.87
N LEU A 102 0.71 -16.04 15.54
CA LEU A 102 1.32 -17.24 16.09
C LEU A 102 2.74 -17.41 15.54
N ILE A 103 3.64 -17.94 16.37
CA ILE A 103 5.03 -18.20 15.97
C ILE A 103 5.11 -19.20 14.80
N GLU A 104 4.18 -20.17 14.74
CA GLU A 104 4.05 -21.09 13.61
C GLU A 104 3.79 -20.35 12.29
N ASP A 105 2.95 -19.32 12.32
CA ASP A 105 2.63 -18.52 11.12
C ASP A 105 3.81 -17.63 10.72
N ILE A 106 4.55 -17.10 11.71
CA ILE A 106 5.79 -16.34 11.50
C ILE A 106 6.84 -17.24 10.80
N ILE A 107 7.06 -18.45 11.32
CA ILE A 107 8.00 -19.43 10.76
C ILE A 107 7.56 -19.81 9.34
N TYR A 108 6.27 -20.08 9.13
CA TYR A 108 5.75 -20.47 7.83
C TYR A 108 5.91 -19.36 6.77
N CYS A 109 5.75 -18.09 7.16
CA CYS A 109 6.03 -16.95 6.28
C CYS A 109 7.52 -16.84 5.94
N LEU A 110 8.41 -17.02 6.93
CA LEU A 110 9.86 -17.03 6.72
C LEU A 110 10.31 -18.14 5.78
N GLU A 111 9.80 -19.35 5.96
CA GLU A 111 10.12 -20.47 5.07
C GLU A 111 9.69 -20.21 3.63
N ASN A 112 8.52 -19.59 3.44
CA ASN A 112 8.07 -19.18 2.11
C ASN A 112 8.98 -18.10 1.51
N SER A 113 9.42 -17.13 2.30
CA SER A 113 10.35 -16.09 1.81
C SER A 113 11.70 -16.70 1.43
N ASN A 114 12.20 -17.63 2.24
CA ASN A 114 13.44 -18.35 1.99
C ASN A 114 13.41 -19.21 0.71
N LYS A 115 12.23 -19.71 0.32
CA LYS A 115 12.03 -20.48 -0.93
C LYS A 115 11.72 -19.59 -2.15
N ASN A 116 11.28 -18.36 -1.93
CA ASN A 116 10.81 -17.45 -2.99
C ASN A 116 11.55 -16.12 -2.85
N LEU A 117 12.79 -16.08 -3.36
CA LEU A 117 13.55 -14.84 -3.44
C LEU A 117 12.77 -13.81 -4.27
N ASP A 118 13.01 -12.52 -4.01
CA ASP A 118 12.38 -11.39 -4.71
C ASP A 118 10.84 -11.42 -4.67
N THR A 119 10.28 -11.98 -3.59
CA THR A 119 8.85 -12.11 -3.35
C THR A 119 8.50 -11.60 -1.95
N LEU A 120 7.59 -10.63 -1.87
CA LEU A 120 6.98 -10.22 -0.63
C LEU A 120 5.91 -11.23 -0.22
N ILE A 121 6.15 -11.93 0.88
CA ILE A 121 5.21 -12.86 1.49
C ILE A 121 4.28 -12.09 2.42
N LEU A 122 2.98 -12.26 2.23
CA LEU A 122 1.94 -11.63 3.05
C LEU A 122 1.17 -12.71 3.81
N GLY A 123 1.15 -12.62 5.14
CA GLY A 123 0.32 -13.46 5.98
C GLY A 123 -1.15 -13.10 5.80
N LYS A 124 -1.90 -13.93 5.08
CA LYS A 124 -3.31 -13.72 4.79
C LYS A 124 -4.17 -14.35 5.87
N ARG A 125 -4.88 -13.53 6.65
CA ARG A 125 -5.90 -14.02 7.57
C ARG A 125 -7.04 -14.66 6.79
N ASP A 126 -7.55 -15.77 7.30
CA ASP A 126 -8.66 -16.46 6.66
C ASP A 126 -9.99 -15.73 6.94
N PHE A 127 -10.49 -15.01 5.92
CA PHE A 127 -11.77 -14.32 6.00
C PHE A 127 -12.99 -15.23 5.77
N ASP A 128 -12.76 -16.46 5.32
CA ASP A 128 -13.76 -17.43 4.91
C ASP A 128 -13.62 -18.75 5.68
N LYS A 129 -13.77 -18.70 7.01
CA LYS A 129 -14.16 -19.79 7.95
C LYS A 129 -13.55 -21.21 7.85
N ASN A 130 -12.74 -21.57 6.86
CA ASN A 130 -12.63 -22.96 6.41
C ASN A 130 -11.20 -23.52 6.38
N LEU A 131 -10.16 -22.74 6.67
CA LEU A 131 -8.79 -23.27 6.54
C LEU A 131 -8.00 -23.28 7.85
N LYS A 132 -8.00 -22.20 8.66
CA LYS A 132 -7.15 -22.13 9.88
C LYS A 132 -7.66 -21.19 11.00
N SER A 133 -8.93 -20.82 11.03
CA SER A 133 -9.43 -19.92 12.08
C SER A 133 -9.89 -20.68 13.32
N GLY A 134 -9.41 -20.24 14.50
CA GLY A 134 -10.10 -20.53 15.76
C GLY A 134 -11.55 -20.02 15.70
N LYS A 135 -12.41 -20.49 16.60
CA LYS A 135 -13.89 -20.32 16.62
C LYS A 135 -14.42 -18.86 16.56
N ASP A 136 -13.56 -17.86 16.45
CA ASP A 136 -13.89 -16.45 16.57
C ASP A 136 -14.24 -15.83 15.21
N LYS A 137 -15.50 -15.36 15.09
CA LYS A 137 -15.99 -14.65 13.91
C LYS A 137 -15.32 -13.27 13.80
N ILE A 138 -14.78 -12.97 12.62
CA ILE A 138 -14.22 -11.66 12.29
C ILE A 138 -15.26 -10.54 12.52
N PRO A 139 -14.92 -9.46 13.25
CA PRO A 139 -15.80 -8.30 13.40
C PRO A 139 -16.18 -7.68 12.05
N PHE A 140 -17.47 -7.45 11.82
CA PHE A 140 -18.01 -6.92 10.55
C PHE A 140 -17.32 -5.64 10.05
N LYS A 141 -16.92 -4.74 10.97
CA LYS A 141 -16.23 -3.48 10.63
C LYS A 141 -14.87 -3.70 9.96
N SER A 142 -14.09 -4.67 10.43
CA SER A 142 -12.80 -5.05 9.84
C SER A 142 -12.98 -5.69 8.46
N LYS A 143 -14.01 -6.55 8.32
CA LYS A 143 -14.35 -7.19 7.03
C LYS A 143 -14.73 -6.17 5.94
N PHE A 144 -15.49 -5.12 6.30
CA PHE A 144 -15.87 -4.07 5.36
C PHE A 144 -14.67 -3.19 4.96
N GLY A 145 -13.86 -2.75 5.92
CA GLY A 145 -12.65 -1.95 5.66
C GLY A 145 -11.66 -2.69 4.76
N ASN A 146 -11.43 -3.98 5.00
CA ASN A 146 -10.57 -4.77 4.12
C ASN A 146 -11.20 -4.98 2.73
N LYS A 147 -12.51 -5.26 2.62
CA LYS A 147 -13.17 -5.39 1.30
C LYS A 147 -13.06 -4.12 0.46
N MET A 148 -13.25 -2.95 1.08
CA MET A 148 -13.09 -1.67 0.40
C MET A 148 -11.63 -1.45 -0.02
N THR A 149 -10.67 -1.72 0.87
CA THR A 149 -9.25 -1.57 0.56
C THR A 149 -8.80 -2.52 -0.54
N ARG A 150 -9.24 -3.79 -0.53
CA ARG A 150 -9.00 -4.75 -1.61
C ARG A 150 -9.53 -4.25 -2.94
N TRP A 151 -10.76 -3.71 -2.97
CA TRP A 151 -11.32 -3.14 -4.19
C TRP A 151 -10.49 -1.94 -4.68
N ILE A 152 -10.09 -1.04 -3.77
CA ILE A 152 -9.23 0.11 -4.09
C ILE A 152 -7.87 -0.36 -4.65
N PHE A 153 -7.22 -1.35 -4.04
CA PHE A 153 -5.92 -1.86 -4.48
C PHE A 153 -6.00 -2.62 -5.81
N ASN A 154 -7.02 -3.47 -5.97
CA ASN A 154 -7.25 -4.16 -7.23
C ASN A 154 -7.59 -3.15 -8.34
N TYR A 155 -8.50 -2.22 -8.05
CA TYR A 155 -8.91 -1.21 -9.02
C TYR A 155 -7.77 -0.24 -9.38
N LEU A 156 -7.13 0.41 -8.41
CA LEU A 156 -6.10 1.46 -8.58
C LEU A 156 -4.72 0.94 -8.88
N LEU A 157 -4.32 -0.16 -8.26
CA LEU A 157 -2.97 -0.67 -8.36
C LEU A 157 -2.89 -1.95 -9.16
N GLY A 158 -4.00 -2.56 -9.60
CA GLY A 158 -3.97 -3.86 -10.27
C GLY A 158 -3.34 -4.95 -9.39
N LEU A 159 -3.46 -4.80 -8.06
CA LEU A 159 -2.91 -5.73 -7.08
C LEU A 159 -4.05 -6.59 -6.53
N ASP A 160 -4.05 -7.88 -6.86
CA ASP A 160 -4.99 -8.84 -6.28
C ASP A 160 -4.45 -9.38 -4.95
N ILE A 161 -4.52 -8.54 -3.92
CA ILE A 161 -4.12 -8.87 -2.55
C ILE A 161 -5.39 -8.97 -1.71
N ASN A 162 -5.56 -10.08 -1.01
CA ASN A 162 -6.72 -10.36 -0.17
C ASN A 162 -6.61 -9.74 1.23
N ASP A 163 -5.40 -9.59 1.78
CA ASP A 163 -5.19 -8.90 3.06
C ASP A 163 -4.12 -7.80 2.94
N THR A 164 -4.58 -6.60 2.61
CA THR A 164 -3.70 -5.43 2.40
C THR A 164 -3.18 -4.83 3.72
N GLN A 165 -3.82 -5.15 4.84
CA GLN A 165 -3.56 -4.57 6.15
C GLN A 165 -2.86 -5.55 7.11
N THR A 166 -2.33 -6.66 6.59
CA THR A 166 -1.55 -7.59 7.42
C THR A 166 -0.22 -6.98 7.83
N GLY A 167 0.07 -7.00 9.13
CA GLY A 167 1.38 -6.66 9.70
C GLY A 167 2.40 -7.81 9.59
N LEU A 168 1.92 -9.03 9.31
CA LEU A 168 2.77 -10.20 9.11
C LEU A 168 3.28 -10.26 7.68
N ARG A 169 4.53 -9.84 7.48
CA ARG A 169 5.16 -9.76 6.15
C ARG A 169 6.57 -10.33 6.21
N ALA A 170 6.92 -11.18 5.26
CA ALA A 170 8.27 -11.74 5.16
C ALA A 170 8.90 -11.46 3.78
N PHE A 171 10.19 -11.14 3.77
CA PHE A 171 10.91 -10.73 2.56
C PHE A 171 12.41 -11.00 2.69
N SER A 172 13.07 -11.16 1.55
CA SER A 172 14.50 -11.50 1.50
C SER A 172 15.40 -10.31 1.84
N LYS A 173 16.66 -10.57 2.18
CA LYS A 173 17.68 -9.54 2.43
C LYS A 173 17.72 -8.43 1.36
N ASN A 174 17.57 -8.77 0.08
CA ASN A 174 17.63 -7.79 -1.01
C ASN A 174 16.50 -6.75 -0.88
N GLN A 175 15.30 -7.22 -0.53
CA GLN A 175 14.13 -6.36 -0.37
C GLN A 175 14.23 -5.48 0.88
N VAL A 176 14.93 -5.91 1.94
CA VAL A 176 15.11 -5.12 3.17
C VAL A 176 15.73 -3.76 2.85
N LYS A 177 16.75 -3.73 1.98
CA LYS A 177 17.42 -2.49 1.57
C LYS A 177 16.48 -1.55 0.85
N ASP A 178 15.72 -2.06 -0.13
CA ASP A 178 14.79 -1.25 -0.89
C ASP A 178 13.63 -0.75 -0.03
N PHE A 179 13.15 -1.56 0.92
CA PHE A 179 12.11 -1.16 1.85
C PHE A 179 12.56 -0.09 2.84
N LEU A 180 13.85 0.05 3.11
CA LEU A 180 14.38 1.16 3.90
C LEU A 180 14.11 2.53 3.24
N GLU A 181 14.07 2.57 1.90
CA GLU A 181 13.86 3.80 1.10
C GLU A 181 12.37 4.14 0.90
N VAL A 182 11.46 3.21 1.23
CA VAL A 182 10.02 3.40 1.09
C VAL A 182 9.55 4.60 1.92
N LYS A 183 8.68 5.42 1.33
CA LYS A 183 8.19 6.64 1.97
C LYS A 183 7.16 6.35 3.05
N GLY A 184 7.00 7.29 3.98
CA GLY A 184 6.07 7.18 5.10
C GLY A 184 6.76 6.69 6.37
N GLU A 185 6.24 7.12 7.51
CA GLU A 185 6.85 6.87 8.82
C GLU A 185 5.84 6.28 9.82
N ARG A 186 4.54 6.36 9.52
CA ARG A 186 3.48 5.77 10.35
C ARG A 186 2.82 4.60 9.58
N PHE A 187 1.54 4.36 9.81
CA PHE A 187 0.81 3.22 9.21
C PHE A 187 0.75 3.28 7.67
N GLU A 188 0.84 4.47 7.06
CA GLU A 188 0.89 4.60 5.60
C GLU A 188 2.11 3.91 4.96
N TYR A 189 3.18 3.70 5.74
CA TYR A 189 4.38 3.00 5.29
C TYR A 189 4.04 1.58 4.78
N GLU A 190 3.17 0.86 5.48
CA GLU A 190 2.78 -0.50 5.09
C GLU A 190 2.02 -0.51 3.74
N THR A 191 1.25 0.53 3.44
CA THR A 191 0.62 0.70 2.12
C THR A 191 1.64 1.06 1.06
N ASN A 192 2.54 2.01 1.35
CA ASN A 192 3.60 2.40 0.42
C ASN A 192 4.54 1.23 0.12
N MET A 193 4.79 0.35 1.09
CA MET A 193 5.60 -0.85 0.90
C MET A 193 4.97 -1.79 -0.14
N LEU A 194 3.64 -1.92 -0.18
CA LEU A 194 2.96 -2.71 -1.24
C LEU A 194 3.09 -2.03 -2.60
N ILE A 195 2.93 -0.71 -2.66
CA ILE A 195 3.07 0.06 -3.90
C ILE A 195 4.51 -0.03 -4.43
N ASP A 196 5.49 0.20 -3.58
CA ASP A 196 6.90 0.20 -3.95
C ASP A 196 7.41 -1.21 -4.24
N ASN A 197 6.92 -2.25 -3.56
CA ASN A 197 7.20 -3.65 -3.94
C ASN A 197 6.81 -3.91 -5.40
N LYS A 198 5.61 -3.47 -5.80
CA LYS A 198 5.17 -3.55 -7.21
C LYS A 198 6.09 -2.73 -8.12
N ASN A 199 6.42 -1.49 -7.73
CA ASN A 199 7.24 -0.59 -8.55
C ASN A 199 8.68 -1.09 -8.73
N LEU A 200 9.22 -1.81 -7.75
CA LEU A 200 10.54 -2.42 -7.78
C LEU A 200 10.55 -3.71 -8.64
N GLY A 201 9.39 -4.30 -8.90
CA GLY A 201 9.23 -5.51 -9.71
C GLY A 201 9.26 -6.80 -8.91
N TYR A 202 9.11 -6.72 -7.59
CA TYR A 202 9.01 -7.88 -6.73
C TYR A 202 7.64 -8.55 -6.83
N LYS A 203 7.62 -9.87 -6.68
CA LYS A 203 6.38 -10.66 -6.69
C LYS A 203 5.66 -10.54 -5.35
N PHE A 204 4.38 -10.90 -5.34
CA PHE A 204 3.58 -11.06 -4.12
C PHE A 204 3.19 -12.53 -3.97
N LYS A 205 3.18 -13.02 -2.73
CA LYS A 205 2.61 -14.33 -2.42
C LYS A 205 1.87 -14.26 -1.09
N GLU A 206 0.58 -14.59 -1.13
CA GLU A 206 -0.23 -14.68 0.08
C GLU A 206 -0.17 -16.09 0.67
N VAL A 207 0.04 -16.16 1.98
CA VAL A 207 0.20 -17.41 2.71
C VAL A 207 -0.83 -17.43 3.84
N PRO A 208 -1.67 -18.48 3.96
CA PRO A 208 -2.74 -18.50 4.95
C PRO A 208 -2.18 -18.63 6.37
N ILE A 209 -2.64 -17.76 7.27
CA ILE A 209 -2.28 -17.73 8.69
C ILE A 209 -3.51 -17.85 9.58
N HIS A 210 -3.28 -18.22 10.84
CA HIS A 210 -4.34 -18.30 11.83
C HIS A 210 -4.84 -16.91 12.21
N THR A 211 -6.13 -16.82 12.54
CA THR A 211 -6.73 -15.59 13.06
C THR A 211 -6.88 -15.73 14.57
N VAL A 212 -6.05 -15.01 15.35
CA VAL A 212 -6.12 -14.98 16.81
C VAL A 212 -6.70 -13.65 17.26
N TYR A 213 -7.84 -13.66 17.95
CA TYR A 213 -8.45 -12.46 18.51
C TYR A 213 -8.16 -12.35 20.01
N ILE A 214 -7.42 -11.32 20.40
CA ILE A 214 -7.17 -11.02 21.82
C ILE A 214 -8.09 -9.86 22.22
N LYS A 215 -9.04 -10.14 23.11
CA LYS A 215 -9.92 -9.18 23.81
C LYS A 215 -10.37 -7.97 22.95
N ASN A 216 -11.12 -8.21 21.88
CA ASN A 216 -11.78 -7.16 21.07
C ASN A 216 -10.87 -6.04 20.54
N ASN A 217 -9.58 -6.29 20.30
CA ASN A 217 -8.70 -5.31 19.65
C ASN A 217 -8.44 -4.01 20.47
N GLU A 218 -8.71 -4.01 21.79
CA GLU A 218 -8.56 -2.82 22.65
C GLU A 218 -7.11 -2.30 22.74
N SER A 219 -6.13 -3.17 22.47
CA SER A 219 -4.70 -2.82 22.44
C SER A 219 -4.22 -2.26 21.10
N SER A 220 -5.05 -2.27 20.05
CA SER A 220 -4.65 -1.69 18.77
C SER A 220 -4.69 -0.17 18.87
N HIS A 221 -3.52 0.46 18.87
CA HIS A 221 -3.38 1.93 18.77
C HIS A 221 -3.79 2.49 17.41
N PHE A 222 -4.37 1.67 16.53
CA PHE A 222 -4.92 2.06 15.24
C PHE A 222 -6.18 2.90 15.44
N ASN A 223 -6.14 4.17 15.01
CA ASN A 223 -7.31 5.03 14.95
C ASN A 223 -8.00 4.86 13.59
N PRO A 224 -9.18 4.21 13.53
CA PRO A 224 -9.77 3.78 12.25
C PRO A 224 -10.05 4.90 11.27
N ILE A 225 -10.27 6.14 11.73
CA ILE A 225 -10.60 7.26 10.85
C ILE A 225 -9.33 7.95 10.40
N ARG A 226 -8.46 8.33 11.34
CA ARG A 226 -7.24 9.07 11.04
C ARG A 226 -6.27 8.25 10.18
N ASP A 227 -6.07 6.99 10.54
CA ASP A 227 -5.08 6.14 9.89
C ASP A 227 -5.58 5.65 8.53
N SER A 228 -6.90 5.40 8.40
CA SER A 228 -7.54 5.21 7.10
C SER A 228 -7.38 6.42 6.20
N ILE A 229 -7.60 7.65 6.69
CA ILE A 229 -7.40 8.86 5.89
C ILE A 229 -5.94 8.98 5.46
N ALA A 230 -4.96 8.67 6.32
CA ALA A 230 -3.55 8.69 5.95
C ALA A 230 -3.25 7.70 4.80
N ILE A 231 -3.73 6.46 4.93
CA ILE A 231 -3.62 5.39 3.92
C ILE A 231 -4.30 5.79 2.60
N TYR A 232 -5.52 6.35 2.66
CA TYR A 232 -6.29 6.71 1.47
C TYR A 232 -5.96 8.08 0.89
N SER A 233 -5.23 8.94 1.62
CA SER A 233 -4.91 10.30 1.18
C SER A 233 -4.17 10.35 -0.16
N LEU A 234 -3.36 9.32 -0.46
CA LEU A 234 -2.66 9.20 -1.73
C LEU A 234 -3.65 8.99 -2.89
N PHE A 235 -4.59 8.05 -2.73
CA PHE A 235 -5.62 7.77 -3.71
C PHE A 235 -6.61 8.94 -3.84
N PHE A 236 -6.96 9.57 -2.73
CA PHE A 236 -7.87 10.72 -2.73
C PHE A 236 -7.27 11.93 -3.45
N LYS A 237 -5.97 12.20 -3.26
CA LYS A 237 -5.25 13.24 -4.02
C LYS A 237 -5.26 12.97 -5.52
N TYR A 238 -5.05 11.72 -5.93
CA TYR A 238 -5.13 11.34 -7.34
C TYR A 238 -6.53 11.59 -7.92
N ILE A 239 -7.58 11.14 -7.22
CA ILE A 239 -8.98 11.34 -7.63
C ILE A 239 -9.33 12.84 -7.71
N ILE A 240 -8.91 13.64 -6.73
CA ILE A 240 -9.11 15.10 -6.76
C ILE A 240 -8.45 15.72 -7.99
N VAL A 241 -7.21 15.38 -8.29
CA VAL A 241 -6.50 15.92 -9.46
C VAL A 241 -7.21 15.52 -10.75
N ALA A 242 -7.71 14.29 -10.85
CA ALA A 242 -8.50 13.83 -11.99
C ALA A 242 -9.81 14.62 -12.16
N ILE A 243 -10.60 14.78 -11.08
CA ILE A 243 -11.85 15.55 -11.10
C ILE A 243 -11.59 17.01 -11.45
N LEU A 244 -10.57 17.63 -10.87
CA LEU A 244 -10.21 19.02 -11.16
C LEU A 244 -9.83 19.20 -12.63
N SER A 245 -9.04 18.27 -13.17
CA SER A 245 -8.62 18.33 -14.58
C SER A 245 -9.82 18.16 -15.52
N PHE A 246 -10.74 17.26 -15.18
CA PHE A 246 -12.00 17.07 -15.92
C PHE A 246 -12.88 18.33 -15.87
N ALA A 247 -13.06 18.93 -14.70
CA ALA A 247 -13.83 20.17 -14.55
C ALA A 247 -13.24 21.31 -15.38
N ILE A 248 -11.91 21.45 -15.39
CA ILE A 248 -11.20 22.43 -16.21
C ILE A 248 -11.39 22.15 -17.71
N ASP A 249 -11.33 20.89 -18.13
CA ASP A 249 -11.57 20.49 -19.53
C ASP A 249 -12.96 20.92 -20.02
N ILE A 250 -14.00 20.59 -19.25
CA ILE A 250 -15.38 20.93 -19.58
C ILE A 250 -15.59 22.45 -19.56
N SER A 251 -15.02 23.14 -18.57
CA SER A 251 -15.13 24.60 -18.45
C SER A 251 -14.47 25.32 -19.63
N LEU A 252 -13.23 24.94 -19.97
CA LEU A 252 -12.51 25.50 -21.12
C LEU A 252 -13.25 25.21 -22.43
N PHE A 253 -13.77 24.00 -22.59
CA PHE A 253 -14.59 23.68 -23.76
C PHE A 253 -15.81 24.58 -23.86
N GLY A 254 -16.57 24.76 -22.77
CA GLY A 254 -17.72 25.65 -22.72
C GLY A 254 -17.36 27.10 -23.11
N ILE A 255 -16.26 27.62 -22.57
CA ILE A 255 -15.73 28.96 -22.91
C ILE A 255 -15.41 29.04 -24.41
N PHE A 256 -14.66 28.09 -24.98
CA PHE A 256 -14.34 28.11 -26.40
C PHE A 256 -15.57 27.99 -27.31
N ARG A 257 -16.62 27.29 -26.86
CA ARG A 257 -17.90 27.23 -27.58
C ARG A 257 -18.63 28.58 -27.60
N ILE A 258 -18.53 29.38 -26.54
CA ILE A 258 -19.05 30.77 -26.52
C ILE A 258 -18.31 31.64 -27.56
N PHE A 259 -16.99 31.48 -27.68
CA PHE A 259 -16.18 32.15 -28.72
C PHE A 259 -16.31 31.54 -30.13
N LYS A 260 -17.32 30.69 -30.37
CA LYS A 260 -17.64 30.08 -31.67
C LYS A 260 -16.51 29.21 -32.29
N PHE A 261 -15.58 28.71 -31.48
CA PHE A 261 -14.61 27.70 -31.95
C PHE A 261 -15.35 26.45 -32.42
N THR A 262 -14.85 25.78 -33.46
CA THR A 262 -15.41 24.48 -33.89
C THR A 262 -15.34 23.47 -32.75
N ILE A 263 -16.27 22.50 -32.71
CA ILE A 263 -16.32 21.47 -31.66
C ILE A 263 -14.96 20.76 -31.52
N LEU A 264 -14.32 20.47 -32.65
CA LEU A 264 -13.02 19.81 -32.69
C LEU A 264 -11.91 20.70 -32.08
N ASN A 265 -11.80 21.96 -32.50
CA ASN A 265 -10.77 22.87 -31.99
C ASN A 265 -10.96 23.16 -30.51
N ALA A 266 -12.20 23.38 -30.07
CA ALA A 266 -12.54 23.57 -28.65
C ALA A 266 -12.15 22.35 -27.80
N THR A 267 -12.41 21.14 -28.31
CA THR A 267 -12.05 19.88 -27.61
C THR A 267 -10.55 19.69 -27.52
N ILE A 268 -9.83 19.94 -28.61
CA ILE A 268 -8.37 19.80 -28.68
C ILE A 268 -7.68 20.74 -27.69
N ILE A 269 -7.99 22.03 -27.75
CA ILE A 269 -7.33 23.04 -26.92
C ILE A 269 -7.64 22.81 -25.44
N ALA A 270 -8.91 22.53 -25.10
CA ALA A 270 -9.31 22.21 -23.73
C ALA A 270 -8.55 21.00 -23.17
N ARG A 271 -8.41 19.93 -23.97
CA ARG A 271 -7.72 18.70 -23.57
C ARG A 271 -6.21 18.88 -23.38
N VAL A 272 -5.58 19.66 -24.25
CA VAL A 272 -4.15 19.98 -24.11
C VAL A 272 -3.91 20.72 -22.79
N LEU A 273 -4.68 21.76 -22.51
CA LEU A 273 -4.52 22.56 -21.29
C LEU A 273 -4.85 21.76 -20.02
N SER A 274 -5.93 20.99 -20.03
CA SER A 274 -6.33 20.16 -18.88
C SER A 274 -5.32 19.04 -18.60
N SER A 275 -4.75 18.42 -19.64
CA SER A 275 -3.73 17.37 -19.49
C SER A 275 -2.39 17.88 -18.94
N ILE A 276 -1.97 19.09 -19.32
CA ILE A 276 -0.76 19.74 -18.77
C ILE A 276 -0.91 19.98 -17.27
N LEU A 277 -2.08 20.47 -16.84
CA LEU A 277 -2.41 20.65 -15.43
C LEU A 277 -2.45 19.32 -14.68
N ASN A 278 -3.16 18.32 -15.24
CA ASN A 278 -3.24 16.98 -14.67
C ASN A 278 -1.84 16.40 -14.42
N TYR A 279 -0.99 16.46 -15.45
CA TYR A 279 0.39 15.99 -15.39
C TYR A 279 1.19 16.74 -14.32
N THR A 280 1.14 18.07 -14.31
CA THR A 280 1.92 18.90 -13.39
C THR A 280 1.55 18.65 -11.93
N LEU A 281 0.24 18.55 -11.65
CA LEU A 281 -0.26 18.28 -10.31
C LEU A 281 0.05 16.84 -9.87
N ASN A 282 -0.14 15.86 -10.74
CA ASN A 282 0.20 14.47 -10.43
C ASN A 282 1.70 14.30 -10.19
N ARG A 283 2.56 14.96 -10.98
CA ARG A 283 4.02 14.94 -10.81
C ARG A 283 4.46 15.57 -9.49
N ASN A 284 3.92 16.75 -9.16
CA ASN A 284 4.45 17.53 -8.04
C ASN A 284 3.78 17.19 -6.70
N LYS A 285 2.50 16.77 -6.71
CA LYS A 285 1.70 16.60 -5.49
C LYS A 285 1.30 15.16 -5.19
N VAL A 286 1.24 14.27 -6.19
CA VAL A 286 0.74 12.89 -6.01
C VAL A 286 1.87 11.86 -6.08
N PHE A 287 2.64 11.85 -7.16
CA PHE A 287 3.70 10.87 -7.43
C PHE A 287 5.06 11.57 -7.52
N LYS A 288 5.82 11.53 -6.42
CA LYS A 288 7.15 12.18 -6.30
C LYS A 288 8.29 11.46 -7.05
N SER A 289 7.99 10.61 -8.05
CA SER A 289 8.98 9.90 -8.89
C SER A 289 8.36 9.51 -10.22
N PHE A 290 9.03 9.79 -11.34
CA PHE A 290 8.53 9.43 -12.68
C PHE A 290 9.62 8.96 -13.64
N ASN A 291 9.26 7.97 -14.47
CA ASN A 291 10.07 7.44 -15.57
C ASN A 291 9.70 8.15 -16.89
N LYS A 292 10.69 8.62 -17.68
CA LYS A 292 10.50 9.29 -18.97
C LYS A 292 9.69 8.46 -19.98
N LYS A 293 9.74 7.12 -19.92
CA LYS A 293 8.98 6.24 -20.83
C LYS A 293 7.47 6.24 -20.56
N SER A 294 7.06 6.34 -19.29
CA SER A 294 5.64 6.42 -18.93
C SER A 294 5.02 7.75 -19.35
N LEU A 295 5.82 8.82 -19.41
CA LEU A 295 5.40 10.12 -19.95
C LEU A 295 4.96 10.02 -21.41
N LEU A 296 5.77 9.34 -22.23
CA LEU A 296 5.49 9.18 -23.65
C LEU A 296 4.20 8.39 -23.87
N LYS A 297 4.04 7.26 -23.16
CA LYS A 297 2.82 6.45 -23.20
C LYS A 297 1.58 7.24 -22.77
N TYR A 298 1.70 8.06 -21.73
CA TYR A 298 0.61 8.93 -21.25
C TYR A 298 0.17 9.93 -22.31
N TYR A 299 1.10 10.68 -22.92
CA TYR A 299 0.72 11.66 -23.95
C TYR A 299 0.22 11.03 -25.25
N ILE A 300 0.70 9.85 -25.65
CA ILE A 300 0.11 9.08 -26.74
C ILE A 300 -1.37 8.79 -26.45
N LEU A 301 -1.66 8.35 -25.23
CA LEU A 301 -3.02 8.04 -24.81
C LEU A 301 -3.92 9.29 -24.78
N VAL A 302 -3.39 10.43 -24.31
CA VAL A 302 -4.09 11.73 -24.33
C VAL A 302 -4.43 12.15 -25.77
N ILE A 303 -3.51 11.99 -26.71
CA ILE A 303 -3.72 12.34 -28.12
C ILE A 303 -4.84 11.48 -28.73
N ILE A 304 -4.79 10.16 -28.52
CA ILE A 304 -5.84 9.24 -29.01
C ILE A 304 -7.20 9.65 -28.46
N GLN A 305 -7.27 9.95 -27.16
CA GLN A 305 -8.52 10.33 -26.48
C GLN A 305 -9.07 11.67 -26.95
N MET A 306 -8.19 12.61 -27.24
CA MET A 306 -8.55 13.91 -27.77
C MET A 306 -9.31 13.76 -29.09
N PHE A 307 -8.83 12.89 -29.99
CA PHE A 307 -9.51 12.60 -31.25
C PHE A 307 -10.79 11.81 -31.05
N VAL A 308 -10.76 10.73 -30.26
CA VAL A 308 -11.96 9.91 -29.97
C VAL A 308 -13.08 10.79 -29.40
N SER A 309 -12.79 11.59 -28.37
CA SER A 309 -13.77 12.53 -27.79
C SER A 309 -14.29 13.52 -28.82
N GLY A 310 -13.41 14.20 -29.56
CA GLY A 310 -13.80 15.22 -30.53
C GLY A 310 -14.70 14.69 -31.66
N TYR A 311 -14.38 13.52 -32.20
CA TYR A 311 -15.19 12.88 -33.24
C TYR A 311 -16.48 12.30 -32.70
N SER A 312 -16.47 11.66 -31.51
CA SER A 312 -17.68 11.14 -30.87
C SER A 312 -18.68 12.26 -30.55
N VAL A 313 -18.23 13.40 -30.02
CA VAL A 313 -19.10 14.55 -29.73
C VAL A 313 -19.68 15.11 -31.03
N LYS A 314 -18.84 15.28 -32.06
CA LYS A 314 -19.28 15.79 -33.37
C LYS A 314 -20.31 14.86 -34.02
N PHE A 315 -20.11 13.55 -33.95
CA PHE A 315 -21.01 12.54 -34.50
C PHE A 315 -22.34 12.52 -33.75
N LEU A 316 -22.31 12.41 -32.43
CA LEU A 316 -23.54 12.34 -31.62
C LEU A 316 -24.36 13.63 -31.69
N HIS A 317 -23.72 14.80 -31.75
CA HIS A 317 -24.44 16.06 -31.98
C HIS A 317 -25.12 16.12 -33.36
N LYS A 318 -24.58 15.43 -34.37
CA LYS A 318 -25.21 15.34 -35.70
C LYS A 318 -26.41 14.39 -35.70
N VAL A 319 -26.34 13.30 -34.93
CA VAL A 319 -27.38 12.27 -34.86
C VAL A 319 -28.52 12.68 -33.90
N ILE A 320 -28.17 13.26 -32.77
CA ILE A 320 -29.10 13.70 -31.72
C ILE A 320 -29.25 15.21 -31.85
N ILE A 321 -30.07 15.61 -32.82
CA ILE A 321 -30.38 17.01 -33.11
C ILE A 321 -31.13 17.61 -31.92
N ASN A 322 -30.70 18.79 -31.44
CA ASN A 322 -31.19 19.58 -30.29
C ASN A 322 -30.61 19.31 -28.90
N GLU A 323 -29.69 18.35 -28.71
CA GLU A 323 -29.05 18.18 -27.40
C GLU A 323 -27.90 19.16 -27.15
N ASN A 324 -27.75 19.60 -25.90
CA ASN A 324 -26.69 20.53 -25.52
C ASN A 324 -25.30 19.89 -25.75
N VAL A 325 -24.51 20.46 -26.66
CA VAL A 325 -23.16 19.97 -27.02
C VAL A 325 -22.26 19.76 -25.78
N ILE A 326 -22.41 20.60 -24.76
CA ILE A 326 -21.64 20.48 -23.51
C ILE A 326 -22.06 19.22 -22.74
N PHE A 327 -23.37 18.94 -22.68
CA PHE A 327 -23.91 17.74 -22.03
C PHE A 327 -23.45 16.46 -22.73
N LEU A 328 -23.48 16.42 -24.07
CA LEU A 328 -22.94 15.31 -24.85
C LEU A 328 -21.45 15.08 -24.57
N LYS A 329 -20.66 16.14 -24.45
CA LYS A 329 -19.24 16.04 -24.11
C LYS A 329 -19.01 15.47 -22.71
N ILE A 330 -19.81 15.85 -21.72
CA ILE A 330 -19.70 15.31 -20.36
C ILE A 330 -19.89 13.79 -20.37
N ILE A 331 -20.93 13.28 -21.04
CA ILE A 331 -21.22 11.84 -21.10
C ILE A 331 -20.08 11.08 -21.80
N ILE A 332 -19.65 11.56 -22.97
CA ILE A 332 -18.60 10.91 -23.75
C ILE A 332 -17.29 10.89 -22.99
N ASP A 333 -16.92 12.00 -22.33
CA ASP A 333 -15.67 12.08 -21.60
C ASP A 333 -15.69 11.27 -20.31
N LEU A 334 -16.85 11.07 -19.67
CA LEU A 334 -17.00 10.14 -18.56
C LEU A 334 -16.76 8.68 -19.00
N ILE A 335 -17.31 8.28 -20.14
CA ILE A 335 -17.08 6.94 -20.71
C ILE A 335 -15.60 6.76 -21.06
N ILE A 336 -15.02 7.73 -21.76
CA ILE A 336 -13.60 7.72 -22.11
C ILE A 336 -12.74 7.69 -20.84
N PHE A 337 -13.11 8.41 -19.78
CA PHE A 337 -12.37 8.42 -18.52
C PHE A 337 -12.27 7.02 -17.89
N VAL A 338 -13.36 6.25 -17.88
CA VAL A 338 -13.35 4.88 -17.34
C VAL A 338 -12.47 3.95 -18.17
N VAL A 339 -12.56 4.02 -19.50
CA VAL A 339 -11.73 3.22 -20.41
C VAL A 339 -10.26 3.63 -20.30
N ASN A 340 -10.00 4.94 -20.26
CA ASN A 340 -8.68 5.54 -20.11
C ASN A 340 -7.99 5.06 -18.85
N TYR A 341 -8.71 5.05 -17.74
CA TYR A 341 -8.20 4.59 -16.47
C TYR A 341 -7.68 3.15 -16.56
N TYR A 342 -8.42 2.25 -17.21
CA TYR A 342 -7.99 0.87 -17.42
C TYR A 342 -6.73 0.78 -18.29
N ILE A 343 -6.69 1.52 -19.40
CA ILE A 343 -5.51 1.57 -20.29
C ILE A 343 -4.29 2.18 -19.57
N GLN A 344 -4.49 3.21 -18.76
CA GLN A 344 -3.41 3.79 -17.97
C GLN A 344 -2.81 2.76 -17.02
N ARG A 345 -3.67 2.05 -16.28
CA ARG A 345 -3.26 1.03 -15.32
C ARG A 345 -2.52 -0.13 -15.99
N GLU A 346 -3.09 -0.68 -17.06
CA GLU A 346 -2.59 -1.90 -17.70
C GLU A 346 -1.51 -1.67 -18.76
N TRP A 347 -1.37 -0.47 -19.34
CA TRP A 347 -0.43 -0.23 -20.45
C TRP A 347 0.54 0.92 -20.20
N VAL A 348 0.06 2.05 -19.67
CA VAL A 348 0.92 3.24 -19.40
C VAL A 348 1.84 2.98 -18.22
N PHE A 349 1.30 2.39 -17.16
CA PHE A 349 2.02 2.04 -15.93
C PHE A 349 2.45 0.57 -15.87
N GLU A 350 2.21 -0.19 -16.94
CA GLU A 350 2.73 -1.54 -17.11
C GLU A 350 4.27 -1.55 -17.14
N ARG A 351 4.88 -2.35 -16.28
CA ARG A 351 6.28 -2.73 -16.41
C ARG A 351 6.36 -4.06 -17.15
N ARG A 352 7.17 -4.08 -18.23
CA ARG A 352 7.65 -5.33 -18.82
C ARG A 352 8.44 -6.09 -17.76
N GLU A 353 8.14 -7.37 -17.61
CA GLU A 353 9.03 -8.33 -16.95
C GLU A 353 10.43 -8.15 -17.58
N LYS A 354 11.44 -7.98 -16.72
CA LYS A 354 12.83 -7.90 -17.16
C LYS A 354 13.38 -9.29 -17.34
#